data_AF-A0A8H5BLA1-F1
#
_entry.id   AF-A0A8H5BLA1-F1
#
_cell.length_a   1.000
_cell.length_b   1.000
_cell.length_c   1.000
_cell.angle_alpha   90.00
_cell.angle_beta   90.00
_cell.angle_gamma   90.00
#
_symmetry.space_group_name_H-M   'P 1'
#
loop_
_entity.id
_entity.type
_entity.pdbx_description
1 polymer ?
#
loop_
_entity_poly.entity_id
_entity_poly.type
_entity_poly.pdbx_seq_one_letter_code
_entity_poly.pdbx_strand_id
1 'polypeptide(L)'
;MQLKFSSLVTLAVSLATISGAFAVPIEEADKKGLDALFKKNGKLYFGAAIRSGELTKDELAIAEHELGSVTPEHLLKWDATEATPGAFSFDGADKVVAWAIEGGKLIHGQTLGEY
;
A
#
# COMPACT_ATOMS: atom_id res chain seq x y z
N MET A 1 -72.20 -5.63 2.36
CA MET A 1 -70.99 -4.80 2.15
C MET A 1 -70.67 -4.16 3.50
N GLN A 2 -69.60 -4.62 4.14
CA GLN A 2 -69.32 -4.40 5.57
C GLN A 2 -68.95 -2.94 5.91
N LEU A 3 -69.46 -2.45 7.04
CA LEU A 3 -69.25 -1.13 7.62
C LEU A 3 -68.06 -1.10 8.60
N LYS A 4 -67.34 0.03 8.60
CA LYS A 4 -66.59 0.71 9.69
C LYS A 4 -65.43 -0.03 10.42
N PHE A 5 -64.32 0.65 10.67
CA PHE A 5 -64.04 1.41 11.92
C PHE A 5 -62.65 2.10 11.84
N SER A 6 -62.60 3.37 12.22
CA SER A 6 -61.37 4.11 12.54
C SER A 6 -60.90 3.71 13.94
N SER A 7 -59.59 3.52 14.16
CA SER A 7 -59.03 3.42 15.52
C SER A 7 -57.59 3.93 15.57
N LEU A 8 -57.39 4.87 16.50
CA LEU A 8 -56.11 5.36 17.03
C LEU A 8 -55.19 4.19 17.41
N VAL A 9 -53.88 4.34 17.19
CA VAL A 9 -52.87 3.59 17.94
C VAL A 9 -51.75 4.54 18.40
N THR A 10 -51.87 4.91 19.67
CA THR A 10 -50.86 4.97 20.74
C THR A 10 -49.43 5.42 20.40
N LEU A 11 -49.10 6.62 20.90
CA LEU A 11 -47.74 7.10 21.13
C LEU A 11 -47.06 6.25 22.21
N ALA A 12 -46.19 5.33 21.82
CA ALA A 12 -45.28 4.66 22.75
C ALA A 12 -44.03 5.52 22.91
N VAL A 13 -43.91 6.22 24.04
CA VAL A 13 -42.62 6.75 24.50
C VAL A 13 -41.82 5.55 24.98
N SER A 14 -40.93 5.04 24.12
CA SER A 14 -39.93 4.07 24.52
C SER A 14 -38.87 4.76 25.35
N LEU A 15 -38.76 4.31 26.60
CA LEU A 15 -37.71 4.67 27.54
C LEU A 15 -36.35 4.28 26.94
N ALA A 16 -35.48 5.27 26.75
CA ALA A 16 -34.14 5.09 26.23
C ALA A 16 -33.30 4.21 27.17
N THR A 17 -32.99 2.99 26.74
CA THR A 17 -31.85 2.24 27.26
C THR A 17 -30.63 2.58 26.40
N ILE A 18 -29.77 3.46 26.91
CA ILE A 18 -28.43 3.65 26.34
C ILE A 18 -27.61 2.41 26.73
N SER A 19 -27.72 1.34 25.95
CA SER A 19 -26.63 0.40 25.76
C SER A 19 -25.87 0.84 24.51
N GLY A 20 -25.14 1.94 24.65
CA GLY A 20 -24.15 2.35 23.66
C GLY A 20 -22.95 1.42 23.73
N ALA A 21 -23.10 0.18 23.28
CA ALA A 21 -21.96 -0.48 22.67
C ALA A 21 -21.68 0.32 21.41
N PHE A 22 -20.73 1.26 21.47
CA PHE A 22 -20.08 1.74 20.27
C PHE A 22 -19.37 0.53 19.67
N ALA A 23 -20.09 -0.25 18.86
CA ALA A 23 -19.46 -1.06 17.86
C ALA A 23 -18.79 -0.06 16.93
N VAL A 24 -17.52 0.25 17.21
CA VAL A 24 -16.65 0.82 16.20
C VAL A 24 -16.75 -0.17 15.05
N PRO A 25 -17.25 0.22 13.86
CA PRO A 25 -17.16 -0.63 12.71
C PRO A 25 -15.68 -0.91 12.57
N ILE A 26 -15.27 -2.14 12.87
CA ILE A 26 -13.95 -2.61 12.47
C ILE A 26 -14.10 -2.68 10.97
N GLU A 27 -13.71 -1.61 10.28
CA GLU A 27 -13.66 -1.61 8.83
C GLU A 27 -12.80 -2.84 8.49
N GLU A 28 -13.41 -3.84 7.86
CA GLU A 28 -12.69 -5.04 7.43
C GLU A 28 -11.50 -4.51 6.64
N ALA A 29 -10.29 -4.84 7.10
CA ALA A 29 -9.06 -4.30 6.51
C ALA A 29 -9.18 -4.48 5.01
N ASP A 30 -9.27 -3.36 4.28
CA ASP A 30 -9.44 -3.36 2.83
C ASP A 30 -8.36 -4.32 2.33
N LYS A 31 -8.74 -5.41 1.64
CA LYS A 31 -7.76 -6.41 1.13
C LYS A 31 -6.86 -5.84 0.03
N LYS A 32 -6.79 -4.52 -0.06
CA LYS A 32 -5.95 -3.74 -0.95
C LYS A 32 -4.64 -3.49 -0.21
N GLY A 33 -3.51 -3.75 -0.88
CA GLY A 33 -2.19 -3.51 -0.31
C GLY A 33 -1.95 -2.07 0.14
N LEU A 34 -0.89 -1.87 0.94
CA LEU A 34 -0.53 -0.60 1.58
C LEU A 34 -0.50 0.57 0.58
N ASP A 35 0.08 0.39 -0.60
CA ASP A 35 0.11 1.43 -1.63
C ASP A 35 -1.28 1.86 -2.11
N ALA A 36 -2.19 0.90 -2.31
CA ALA A 36 -3.56 1.20 -2.74
C ALA A 36 -4.32 1.99 -1.66
N LEU A 37 -4.14 1.62 -0.39
CA LEU A 37 -4.66 2.37 0.75
C LEU A 37 -4.04 3.77 0.85
N PHE A 38 -2.74 3.90 0.58
CA PHE A 38 -2.04 5.19 0.62
C PHE A 38 -2.52 6.13 -0.50
N LYS A 39 -2.71 5.59 -1.71
CA LYS A 39 -3.28 6.32 -2.86
C LYS A 39 -4.74 6.73 -2.65
N LYS A 40 -5.55 5.88 -2.01
CA LYS A 40 -6.94 6.24 -1.62
C LYS A 40 -7.00 7.49 -0.74
N ASN A 41 -5.93 7.75 0.03
CA ASN A 41 -5.78 8.95 0.85
C ASN A 41 -5.07 10.11 0.13
N GLY A 42 -4.98 10.09 -1.20
CA GLY A 42 -4.45 11.18 -2.01
C GLY A 42 -2.92 11.29 -2.03
N LYS A 43 -2.20 10.24 -1.62
CA LYS A 43 -0.72 10.17 -1.72
C LYS A 43 -0.28 9.50 -3.02
N LEU A 44 0.97 9.71 -3.43
CA LEU A 44 1.47 9.20 -4.71
C LEU A 44 1.78 7.71 -4.67
N TYR A 45 2.53 7.26 -3.67
CA TYR A 45 2.91 5.86 -3.52
C TYR A 45 3.32 5.53 -2.09
N PHE A 46 3.16 4.27 -1.71
CA PHE A 46 3.87 3.65 -0.59
C PHE A 46 4.95 2.73 -1.18
N GLY A 47 6.18 2.83 -0.68
CA GLY A 47 7.32 2.12 -1.27
C GLY A 47 8.37 1.72 -0.25
N ALA A 48 9.31 0.89 -0.68
CA ALA A 48 10.41 0.38 0.14
C ALA A 48 11.72 0.29 -0.65
N ALA A 49 12.84 0.26 0.07
CA ALA A 49 14.13 -0.09 -0.53
C ALA A 49 14.24 -1.62 -0.69
N ILE A 50 14.75 -2.07 -1.84
CA ILE A 50 14.99 -3.50 -2.10
C ILE A 50 16.34 -3.73 -2.78
N ARG A 51 16.90 -4.92 -2.58
CA ARG A 51 18.13 -5.38 -3.23
C ARG A 51 17.86 -6.65 -4.04
N SER A 52 18.39 -6.71 -5.26
CA SER A 52 18.29 -7.89 -6.11
C SER A 52 18.93 -9.10 -5.43
N GLY A 53 18.22 -10.22 -5.36
CA GLY A 53 18.75 -11.50 -4.86
C GLY A 53 18.66 -11.73 -3.35
N GLU A 54 18.01 -10.83 -2.61
CA GLU A 54 17.85 -10.99 -1.15
C GLU A 54 16.45 -11.38 -0.69
N LEU A 55 15.46 -11.09 -1.52
CA LEU A 55 14.07 -11.42 -1.20
C LEU A 55 13.82 -12.89 -1.53
N THR A 56 13.28 -13.62 -0.56
CA THR A 56 12.63 -14.90 -0.76
C THR A 56 11.39 -14.73 -1.67
N LYS A 57 10.85 -15.85 -2.16
CA LYS A 57 9.63 -15.83 -2.99
C LYS A 57 8.44 -15.21 -2.26
N ASP A 58 8.31 -15.47 -0.97
CA ASP A 58 7.20 -14.95 -0.16
C ASP A 58 7.35 -13.44 0.05
N GLU A 59 8.57 -12.97 0.29
CA GLU A 59 8.86 -11.53 0.40
C GLU A 59 8.64 -10.79 -0.92
N LEU A 60 8.96 -11.40 -2.07
CA LEU A 60 8.63 -10.86 -3.38
C LEU A 60 7.11 -10.75 -3.56
N ALA A 61 6.35 -11.78 -3.21
CA ALA A 61 4.89 -11.74 -3.29
C ALA A 61 4.27 -10.63 -2.40
N ILE A 62 4.83 -10.43 -1.20
CA ILE A 62 4.44 -9.31 -0.33
C ILE A 62 4.80 -7.98 -1.00
N ALA A 63 6.03 -7.83 -1.51
CA ALA A 63 6.45 -6.60 -2.19
C ALA A 63 5.62 -6.29 -3.44
N GLU A 64 5.20 -7.33 -4.18
CA GLU A 64 4.29 -7.22 -5.31
C GLU A 64 2.93 -6.66 -4.90
N HIS A 65 2.36 -7.20 -3.81
CA HIS A 65 1.06 -6.80 -3.30
C HIS A 65 1.05 -5.43 -2.61
N GLU A 66 2.08 -5.12 -1.81
CA GLU A 66 2.07 -3.99 -0.88
C GLU A 66 2.64 -2.68 -1.47
N LEU A 67 3.60 -2.77 -2.39
CA LEU A 67 4.40 -1.61 -2.81
C LEU A 67 3.95 -1.03 -4.15
N GLY A 68 3.87 0.29 -4.24
CA GLY A 68 3.72 1.04 -5.49
C GLY A 68 4.99 1.74 -5.95
N SER A 69 6.06 1.71 -5.16
CA SER A 69 7.38 2.18 -5.56
C SER A 69 8.51 1.39 -4.91
N VAL A 70 9.66 1.34 -5.58
CA VAL A 70 10.89 0.79 -5.02
C VAL A 70 12.09 1.70 -5.21
N THR A 71 13.03 1.59 -4.29
CA THR A 71 14.37 2.19 -4.36
C THR A 71 15.41 1.07 -4.39
N PRO A 72 16.33 1.01 -5.37
CA PRO A 72 17.46 0.08 -5.31
C PRO A 72 18.36 0.47 -4.12
N GLU A 73 18.44 -0.39 -3.10
CA GLU A 73 18.97 -0.02 -1.76
C GLU A 73 20.41 0.52 -1.79
N HIS A 74 21.34 -0.26 -2.34
CA HIS A 74 22.76 0.11 -2.48
C HIS A 74 23.22 0.14 -3.94
N LEU A 75 22.37 -0.34 -4.85
CA LEU A 75 22.76 -0.73 -6.20
C LEU A 75 22.98 0.48 -7.13
N LEU A 76 22.58 1.66 -6.68
CA LEU A 76 22.76 2.93 -7.40
C LEU A 76 23.72 3.88 -6.69
N LYS A 77 24.42 3.45 -5.63
CA LYS A 77 25.50 4.26 -5.03
C LYS A 77 26.70 4.35 -5.97
N TRP A 78 27.54 5.36 -5.78
CA TRP A 78 28.69 5.61 -6.66
C TRP A 78 29.65 4.42 -6.67
N ASP A 79 29.97 3.87 -5.51
CA ASP A 79 30.85 2.70 -5.40
C ASP A 79 30.27 1.45 -6.07
N ALA A 80 28.94 1.31 -6.15
CA ALA A 80 28.28 0.23 -6.87
C ALA A 80 28.24 0.47 -8.39
N THR A 81 28.05 1.72 -8.82
CA THR A 81 27.82 2.06 -10.23
C THR A 81 29.10 2.42 -10.99
N GLU A 82 30.14 2.88 -10.31
CA GLU A 82 31.44 3.29 -10.87
C GLU A 82 32.57 3.08 -9.84
N ALA A 83 32.79 1.82 -9.42
CA ALA A 83 33.84 1.46 -8.46
C ALA A 83 35.25 1.85 -8.90
N THR A 84 35.49 1.87 -10.22
CA THR A 84 36.71 2.35 -10.85
C THR A 84 36.34 3.46 -11.84
N PRO A 85 37.02 4.62 -11.82
CA PRO A 85 36.67 5.73 -12.71
C PRO A 85 36.57 5.32 -14.18
N GLY A 86 35.45 5.64 -14.82
CA GLY A 86 35.12 5.29 -16.19
C GLY A 86 34.62 3.86 -16.42
N ALA A 87 34.57 3.02 -15.39
CA ALA A 87 34.07 1.65 -15.48
C ALA A 87 32.72 1.52 -14.77
N PHE A 88 31.64 1.60 -15.56
CA PHE A 88 30.28 1.56 -15.03
C PHE A 88 29.68 0.15 -14.97
N SER A 89 28.89 -0.13 -13.93
CA SER A 89 28.09 -1.36 -13.81
C SER A 89 26.72 -1.07 -13.23
N PHE A 90 25.67 -1.59 -13.86
CA PHE A 90 24.27 -1.42 -13.43
C PHE A 90 23.54 -2.76 -13.23
N ASP A 91 24.20 -3.89 -13.39
CA ASP A 91 23.58 -5.24 -13.44
C ASP A 91 22.66 -5.54 -12.26
N GLY A 92 23.04 -5.10 -11.06
CA GLY A 92 22.22 -5.26 -9.86
C GLY A 92 20.97 -4.36 -9.89
N ALA A 93 21.16 -3.08 -10.19
CA ALA A 93 20.07 -2.11 -10.26
C ALA A 93 19.08 -2.44 -11.38
N ASP A 94 19.57 -2.89 -12.53
CA ASP A 94 18.75 -3.25 -13.70
C ASP A 94 17.77 -4.38 -13.39
N LYS A 95 18.15 -5.34 -12.54
CA LYS A 95 17.24 -6.40 -12.08
C LYS A 95 16.09 -5.85 -11.25
N VAL A 96 16.37 -4.91 -10.35
CA VAL A 96 15.35 -4.25 -9.52
C VAL A 96 14.44 -3.39 -10.39
N VAL A 97 15.01 -2.62 -11.31
CA VAL A 97 14.28 -1.75 -12.24
C VAL A 97 13.38 -2.57 -13.16
N ALA A 98 13.88 -3.68 -13.72
CA ALA A 98 13.09 -4.55 -14.59
C ALA A 98 11.88 -5.14 -13.87
N TRP A 99 12.07 -5.69 -12.67
CA TRP A 99 10.96 -6.21 -11.85
C TRP A 99 9.97 -5.10 -11.47
N ALA A 100 10.46 -3.91 -11.13
CA ALA A 100 9.60 -2.77 -10.79
C ALA A 100 8.73 -2.35 -11.98
N ILE A 101 9.31 -2.26 -13.18
CA ILE A 101 8.59 -1.91 -14.41
C ILE A 101 7.54 -2.97 -14.72
N GLU A 102 7.90 -4.27 -14.65
CA GLU A 102 6.98 -5.38 -14.88
C GLU A 102 5.79 -5.33 -13.89
N GLY A 103 6.05 -5.01 -12.62
CA GLY A 103 5.04 -4.87 -11.58
C GLY A 103 4.28 -3.53 -11.58
N GLY A 104 4.53 -2.63 -12.54
CA GLY A 104 3.88 -1.31 -12.61
C GLY A 104 4.22 -0.38 -11.43
N LYS A 105 5.41 -0.54 -10.84
CA LYS A 105 5.89 0.21 -9.67
C LYS A 105 6.75 1.40 -10.13
N LEU A 106 6.65 2.51 -9.38
CA LEU A 106 7.53 3.67 -9.59
C LEU A 106 8.94 3.37 -9.08
N ILE A 107 9.96 3.94 -9.71
CA ILE A 107 11.35 3.79 -9.29
C ILE A 107 11.85 5.12 -8.73
N HIS A 108 12.36 5.09 -7.51
CA HIS A 108 13.08 6.21 -6.92
C HIS A 108 14.58 5.95 -7.04
N GLY A 109 15.26 6.77 -7.85
CA GLY A 109 16.70 6.69 -8.04
C GLY A 109 17.45 7.31 -6.86
N GLN A 110 18.25 6.50 -6.17
CA GLN A 110 19.01 6.89 -4.99
C GLN A 110 20.42 6.27 -5.11
N THR A 111 21.48 7.00 -5.44
CA THR A 111 21.64 8.45 -5.60
C THR A 111 22.74 8.73 -6.63
N LEU A 112 22.76 9.92 -7.25
CA LEU A 112 23.86 10.30 -8.16
C LEU A 112 25.14 10.72 -7.43
N GLY A 113 25.06 11.02 -6.15
CA GLY A 113 26.21 11.42 -5.34
C GLY A 113 25.89 11.36 -3.84
N GLU A 114 26.90 11.02 -3.06
CA GLU A 114 26.91 11.04 -1.60
C GLU A 114 28.28 11.56 -1.14
N TYR A 115 28.29 12.38 -0.08
CA TYR A 115 29.48 13.02 0.49
C TYR A 115 29.85 12.38 1.82
#